data_AF-A0A7Y1M7F8-F1
#
_entry.id   AF-A0A7Y1M7F8-F1
#
_cell.length_a   1.000
_cell.length_b   1.000
_cell.length_c   1.000
_cell.angle_alpha   90.00
_cell.angle_beta   90.00
_cell.angle_gamma   90.00
#
_symmetry.space_group_name_H-M   'P 1'
#
loop_
_entity.id
_entity.type
_entity.pdbx_description
1 polymer ?
#
loop_
_entity_poly.entity_id
_entity_poly.type
_entity_poly.pdbx_seq_one_letter_code
_entity_poly.pdbx_strand_id
1 'polypeptide(L)'
;MALLGGGAALKGLAALRAIVGLGGVAAAGSAGGAAAAGGASMLAVAGGSAAALLYSSSLNSGEDTELLNNRLKKGGGEAIGAVVDYFTSKGWTKEQAEGIAANLEAESGFKANATGDGGQAYGLAQWHPDRQAEFAKQYGKDIRKSTGAEQLEFINHELTRGNEKSAGTKLRAATSSYDAASIVSREYERPADAAGEASRRGASAAGYTDNRVYHISGADTEKVKQVLNEQMGQMTEQTMQDFKSPEL
;
A
#
# COMPACT_ATOMS: atom_id res chain seq x y z
N MET A 1 47.30 40.56 -7.18
CA MET A 1 45.94 40.67 -7.75
C MET A 1 45.54 39.26 -8.18
N ALA A 2 44.81 38.57 -7.32
CA ALA A 2 44.45 37.16 -7.46
C ALA A 2 42.97 36.97 -7.08
N LEU A 3 42.38 35.88 -7.57
CA LEU A 3 41.01 35.34 -7.37
C LEU A 3 40.06 35.73 -8.52
N LEU A 4 39.76 34.90 -9.55
CA LEU A 4 39.23 33.51 -9.58
C LEU A 4 38.11 33.36 -8.54
N GLY A 5 36.84 33.15 -8.86
CA GLY A 5 36.21 32.44 -9.97
C GLY A 5 35.10 31.61 -9.31
N GLY A 6 33.84 31.86 -9.69
CA GLY A 6 32.65 31.43 -8.94
C GLY A 6 32.34 29.93 -8.93
N GLY A 7 31.38 29.55 -8.09
CA GLY A 7 30.85 28.19 -8.04
C GLY A 7 29.75 27.99 -6.98
N ALA A 8 28.51 28.20 -7.42
CA ALA A 8 27.23 27.60 -7.03
C ALA A 8 26.93 27.21 -5.56
N ALA A 9 25.84 27.78 -5.07
CA ALA A 9 25.09 27.39 -3.88
C ALA A 9 24.28 26.10 -4.09
N LEU A 10 24.34 25.18 -3.14
CA LEU A 10 23.30 24.16 -2.91
C LEU A 10 22.98 24.11 -1.42
N LYS A 11 21.82 24.65 -1.03
CA LYS A 11 21.25 24.47 0.31
C LYS A 11 20.40 23.20 0.30
N GLY A 12 21.01 22.08 0.69
CA GLY A 12 20.30 20.84 1.01
C GLY A 12 20.01 20.78 2.51
N LEU A 13 18.73 20.89 2.87
CA LEU A 13 18.24 20.69 4.23
C LEU A 13 17.91 19.21 4.40
N ALA A 14 18.67 18.49 5.22
CA ALA A 14 18.30 17.15 5.69
C ALA A 14 18.85 16.95 7.10
N ALA A 15 18.00 17.20 8.11
CA ALA A 15 18.22 16.76 9.47
C ALA A 15 17.15 15.71 9.78
N LEU A 16 17.52 14.44 9.74
CA LEU A 16 16.71 13.35 10.28
C LEU A 16 17.34 12.94 11.62
N ARG A 17 16.66 13.25 12.72
CA ARG A 17 17.04 12.84 14.07
C ARG A 17 16.61 11.38 14.28
N ALA A 18 17.59 10.51 14.50
CA ALA A 18 17.36 9.18 15.04
C ALA A 18 17.04 9.29 16.54
N ILE A 19 15.87 8.79 16.95
CA ILE A 19 15.57 8.49 18.34
C ILE A 19 15.39 6.96 18.41
N VAL A 20 16.35 6.27 19.00
CA VAL A 20 16.15 4.90 19.50
C VAL A 20 16.52 4.94 20.98
N GLY A 21 15.48 4.87 21.81
CA GLY A 21 15.59 4.75 23.26
C GLY A 21 15.36 3.31 23.70
N LEU A 22 16.35 2.79 24.42
CA LEU A 22 16.34 1.79 25.49
C LEU A 22 15.45 0.53 25.40
N GLY A 23 16.13 -0.62 25.49
CA GLY A 23 15.59 -1.87 26.02
C GLY A 23 16.73 -2.87 26.23
N GLY A 24 17.37 -2.81 27.40
CA GLY A 24 18.50 -3.67 27.75
C GLY A 24 18.08 -5.07 28.18
N VAL A 25 18.87 -6.06 27.81
CA VAL A 25 19.07 -7.31 28.55
C VAL A 25 20.54 -7.72 28.42
N ALA A 26 21.12 -8.10 29.55
CA ALA A 26 22.53 -8.41 29.76
C ALA A 26 22.83 -9.91 29.67
N ALA A 27 24.14 -10.21 29.64
CA ALA A 27 24.83 -11.52 29.76
C ALA A 27 25.00 -12.31 28.44
N ALA A 28 26.15 -12.89 28.07
CA ALA A 28 27.49 -13.02 28.65
C ALA A 28 28.46 -13.55 27.56
N GLY A 29 29.79 -13.41 27.73
CA GLY A 29 30.78 -14.33 27.15
C GLY A 29 31.85 -13.74 26.22
N SER A 30 33.11 -13.99 26.59
CA SER A 30 34.38 -13.39 26.15
C SER A 30 34.99 -13.83 24.80
N ALA A 31 35.71 -12.87 24.19
CA ALA A 31 37.06 -12.92 23.59
C ALA A 31 37.38 -13.76 22.33
N GLY A 32 37.86 -13.07 21.29
CA GLY A 32 38.62 -13.61 20.15
C GLY A 32 38.79 -12.55 19.05
N GLY A 33 40.03 -12.19 18.69
CA GLY A 33 40.36 -10.93 18.00
C GLY A 33 40.33 -10.90 16.47
N ALA A 34 40.34 -9.64 15.98
CA ALA A 34 40.96 -9.10 14.77
C ALA A 34 40.27 -9.20 13.38
N ALA A 35 39.65 -8.06 13.01
CA ALA A 35 39.81 -7.28 11.76
C ALA A 35 39.42 -7.88 10.39
N ALA A 36 38.29 -7.41 9.83
CA ALA A 36 38.26 -6.45 8.70
C ALA A 36 36.84 -6.32 8.08
N ALA A 37 36.49 -5.07 7.72
CA ALA A 37 35.43 -4.63 6.80
C ALA A 37 33.94 -4.74 7.21
N GLY A 38 33.33 -3.56 7.38
CA GLY A 38 31.93 -3.26 7.02
C GLY A 38 30.84 -3.96 7.84
N GLY A 39 30.46 -3.35 8.96
CA GLY A 39 29.46 -3.90 9.89
C GLY A 39 28.08 -4.14 9.26
N ALA A 40 27.71 -5.42 9.18
CA ALA A 40 26.34 -5.88 9.37
C ALA A 40 26.33 -6.67 10.70
N SER A 41 25.84 -6.06 11.77
CA SER A 41 25.59 -6.80 13.02
C SER A 41 24.37 -7.70 12.79
N MET A 42 24.62 -8.93 12.36
CA MET A 42 23.63 -10.01 12.35
C MET A 42 23.30 -10.37 13.80
N LEU A 43 22.23 -9.78 14.34
CA LEU A 43 21.65 -10.27 15.58
C LEU A 43 20.86 -11.54 15.25
N ALA A 44 21.45 -12.69 15.50
CA ALA A 44 20.79 -13.98 15.33
C ALA A 44 19.70 -14.14 16.40
N VAL A 45 18.45 -13.82 16.04
CA VAL A 45 17.28 -14.23 16.82
C VAL A 45 16.99 -15.68 16.45
N ALA A 46 17.22 -16.58 17.39
CA ALA A 46 16.84 -17.98 17.25
C ALA A 46 15.31 -18.09 17.18
N GLY A 47 14.79 -18.61 16.07
CA GLY A 47 13.36 -18.93 15.90
C GLY A 47 12.56 -17.84 15.20
N GLY A 48 12.62 -17.80 13.87
CA GLY A 48 11.77 -16.96 13.04
C GLY A 48 12.41 -16.72 11.68
N SER A 49 11.70 -17.07 10.62
CA SER A 49 12.13 -17.01 9.21
C SER A 49 13.03 -15.82 8.87
N ALA A 50 14.21 -16.10 8.34
CA ALA A 50 15.22 -15.13 7.89
C ALA A 50 14.73 -14.11 6.83
N ALA A 51 13.53 -14.29 6.28
CA ALA A 51 12.95 -13.38 5.28
C ALA A 51 12.50 -12.02 5.85
N ALA A 52 12.16 -11.94 7.15
CA ALA A 52 11.64 -10.70 7.73
C ALA A 52 12.73 -9.71 8.19
N LEU A 53 13.97 -10.16 8.39
CA LEU A 53 15.09 -9.33 8.87
C LEU A 53 15.94 -8.72 7.74
N LEU A 54 15.56 -8.92 6.48
CA LEU A 54 16.30 -8.42 5.31
C LEU A 54 15.59 -7.27 4.57
N TYR A 55 14.48 -6.74 5.10
CA TYR A 55 13.82 -5.56 4.51
C TYR A 55 14.62 -4.28 4.81
N SER A 56 15.72 -4.10 4.07
CA SER A 56 16.49 -2.87 4.02
C SER A 56 15.98 -2.02 2.85
N SER A 57 15.30 -0.93 3.16
CA SER A 57 14.70 0.04 2.22
C SER A 57 15.72 0.81 1.34
N SER A 58 16.99 0.41 1.31
CA SER A 58 18.07 1.13 0.61
C SER A 58 18.81 0.32 -0.46
N LEU A 59 18.40 -0.91 -0.80
CA LEU A 59 19.10 -1.73 -1.80
C LEU A 59 18.30 -2.17 -3.04
N ASN A 60 17.02 -1.79 -3.20
CA ASN A 60 16.25 -2.26 -4.37
C ASN A 60 15.32 -1.21 -4.99
N SER A 61 15.90 -0.28 -5.75
CA SER A 61 15.13 0.64 -6.60
C SER A 61 14.51 -0.12 -7.77
N GLY A 62 13.32 -0.71 -7.56
CA GLY A 62 12.57 -1.42 -8.60
C GLY A 62 11.66 -2.53 -8.05
N GLU A 63 12.08 -3.18 -6.95
CA GLU A 63 11.33 -4.27 -6.32
C GLU A 63 9.99 -3.81 -5.77
N ASP A 64 9.90 -2.62 -5.16
CA ASP A 64 8.62 -2.08 -4.68
C ASP A 64 7.59 -1.92 -5.81
N THR A 65 8.06 -1.50 -6.99
CA THR A 65 7.21 -1.36 -8.19
C THR A 65 6.81 -2.72 -8.74
N GLU A 66 7.72 -3.68 -8.75
CA GLU A 66 7.44 -5.05 -9.19
C GLU A 66 6.44 -5.75 -8.25
N LEU A 67 6.63 -5.63 -6.93
CA LEU A 67 5.72 -6.13 -5.91
C LEU A 67 4.33 -5.51 -6.05
N LEU A 68 4.24 -4.19 -6.23
CA LEU A 68 2.98 -3.50 -6.47
C LEU A 68 2.27 -4.07 -7.72
N ASN A 69 2.98 -4.18 -8.85
CA ASN A 69 2.42 -4.74 -10.07
C ASN A 69 1.98 -6.21 -9.91
N ASN A 70 2.72 -6.99 -9.14
CA ASN A 70 2.39 -8.40 -8.86
C ASN A 70 1.14 -8.52 -7.97
N ARG A 71 1.00 -7.67 -6.96
CA ARG A 71 -0.21 -7.61 -6.11
C ARG A 71 -1.44 -7.17 -6.91
N LEU A 72 -1.30 -6.18 -7.81
CA LEU A 72 -2.36 -5.78 -8.73
C LEU A 72 -2.80 -6.94 -9.64
N LYS A 73 -1.85 -7.67 -10.25
CA LYS A 73 -2.15 -8.83 -11.10
C LYS A 73 -2.85 -9.97 -10.35
N LYS A 74 -2.58 -10.13 -9.05
CA LYS A 74 -3.23 -11.15 -8.20
C LYS A 74 -4.72 -10.86 -8.00
N GLY A 75 -5.14 -9.60 -8.08
CA GLY A 75 -6.54 -9.18 -7.95
C GLY A 75 -7.11 -9.34 -6.53
N GLY A 76 -8.42 -9.13 -6.38
CA GLY A 76 -9.13 -9.26 -5.11
C GLY A 76 -8.50 -8.47 -3.96
N GLY A 77 -8.50 -9.04 -2.75
CA GLY A 77 -7.99 -8.40 -1.53
C GLY A 77 -6.53 -7.93 -1.63
N GLU A 78 -5.70 -8.61 -2.41
CA GLU A 78 -4.29 -8.25 -2.58
C GLU A 78 -4.09 -6.99 -3.40
N ALA A 79 -4.86 -6.86 -4.49
CA ALA A 79 -4.88 -5.66 -5.29
C ALA A 79 -5.52 -4.49 -4.54
N ILE A 80 -6.60 -4.74 -3.78
CA ILE A 80 -7.23 -3.75 -2.91
C ILE A 80 -6.19 -3.19 -1.92
N GLY A 81 -5.50 -4.07 -1.18
CA GLY A 81 -4.46 -3.67 -0.24
C GLY A 81 -3.35 -2.87 -0.94
N ALA A 82 -2.91 -3.30 -2.13
CA ALA A 82 -1.84 -2.62 -2.85
C ALA A 82 -2.23 -1.21 -3.31
N VAL A 83 -3.47 -1.01 -3.77
CA VAL A 83 -3.99 0.31 -4.13
C VAL A 83 -4.12 1.19 -2.89
N VAL A 84 -4.66 0.65 -1.79
CA VAL A 84 -4.82 1.37 -0.53
C VAL A 84 -3.46 1.83 0.02
N ASP A 85 -2.48 0.92 0.07
CA ASP A 85 -1.11 1.21 0.51
C ASP A 85 -0.49 2.31 -0.36
N TYR A 86 -0.64 2.18 -1.69
CA TYR A 86 -0.09 3.13 -2.64
C TYR A 86 -0.66 4.54 -2.44
N PHE A 87 -1.98 4.72 -2.43
CA PHE A 87 -2.58 6.05 -2.28
C PHE A 87 -2.39 6.62 -0.87
N THR A 88 -2.35 5.78 0.17
CA THR A 88 -1.97 6.24 1.51
C THR A 88 -0.56 6.79 1.52
N SER A 89 0.40 6.15 0.84
CA SER A 89 1.77 6.66 0.68
C SER A 89 1.84 8.01 -0.08
N LYS A 90 0.81 8.34 -0.88
CA LYS A 90 0.67 9.62 -1.58
C LYS A 90 -0.06 10.70 -0.76
N GLY A 91 -0.45 10.41 0.49
CA GLY A 91 -1.09 11.36 1.39
C GLY A 91 -2.61 11.44 1.25
N TRP A 92 -3.25 10.38 0.73
CA TRP A 92 -4.70 10.18 0.86
C TRP A 92 -5.00 9.47 2.18
N THR A 93 -6.17 9.69 2.76
CA THR A 93 -6.59 8.87 3.93
C THR A 93 -6.91 7.45 3.48
N LYS A 94 -6.95 6.52 4.44
CA LYS A 94 -7.31 5.13 4.18
C LYS A 94 -8.67 5.01 3.49
N GLU A 95 -9.67 5.76 3.98
CA GLU A 95 -11.03 5.78 3.45
C GLU A 95 -11.07 6.28 2.00
N GLN A 96 -10.29 7.32 1.71
CA GLN A 96 -10.15 7.88 0.36
C GLN A 96 -9.49 6.87 -0.59
N ALA A 97 -8.45 6.20 -0.12
CA ALA A 97 -7.73 5.19 -0.88
C ALA A 97 -8.59 3.94 -1.14
N GLU A 98 -9.39 3.50 -0.16
CA GLU A 98 -10.39 2.44 -0.32
C GLU A 98 -11.46 2.82 -1.36
N GLY A 99 -11.89 4.08 -1.35
CA GLY A 99 -12.83 4.61 -2.35
C GLY A 99 -12.29 4.56 -3.78
N ILE A 100 -11.00 4.87 -3.95
CA ILE A 100 -10.32 4.69 -5.25
C ILE A 100 -10.26 3.21 -5.61
N ALA A 101 -9.82 2.35 -4.68
CA ALA A 101 -9.68 0.91 -4.92
C ALA A 101 -11.00 0.25 -5.36
N ALA A 102 -12.14 0.60 -4.76
CA ALA A 102 -13.45 0.08 -5.14
C ALA A 102 -13.87 0.48 -6.56
N ASN A 103 -13.48 1.67 -7.03
CA ASN A 103 -13.73 2.07 -8.40
C ASN A 103 -12.84 1.30 -9.37
N LEU A 104 -11.54 1.15 -9.09
CA LEU A 104 -10.64 0.36 -9.95
C LEU A 104 -10.99 -1.12 -10.01
N GLU A 105 -11.54 -1.67 -8.92
CA GLU A 105 -12.11 -3.01 -8.91
C GLU A 105 -13.28 -3.12 -9.89
N ALA A 106 -14.23 -2.17 -9.83
CA ALA A 106 -15.40 -2.14 -10.70
C ALA A 106 -15.05 -1.91 -12.19
N GLU A 107 -14.07 -1.04 -12.47
CA GLU A 107 -13.69 -0.69 -13.84
C GLU A 107 -12.92 -1.82 -14.55
N SER A 108 -11.99 -2.48 -13.86
CA SER A 108 -11.06 -3.40 -14.52
C SER A 108 -10.77 -4.69 -13.75
N GLY A 109 -11.28 -4.83 -12.53
CA GLY A 109 -10.82 -5.88 -11.61
C GLY A 109 -9.31 -5.78 -11.36
N PHE A 110 -8.78 -4.54 -11.31
CA PHE A 110 -7.36 -4.21 -11.18
C PHE A 110 -6.45 -4.67 -12.33
N LYS A 111 -7.02 -5.01 -13.50
CA LYS A 111 -6.25 -5.39 -14.69
C LYS A 111 -5.74 -4.13 -15.41
N ALA A 112 -4.47 -3.82 -15.23
CA ALA A 112 -3.80 -2.68 -15.89
C ALA A 112 -3.75 -2.78 -17.44
N ASN A 113 -4.07 -3.95 -18.01
CA ASN A 113 -4.18 -4.16 -19.46
C ASN A 113 -5.62 -4.43 -19.93
N ALA A 114 -6.63 -4.18 -19.08
CA ALA A 114 -8.02 -4.33 -19.46
C ALA A 114 -8.36 -3.40 -20.63
N THR A 115 -9.11 -3.93 -21.59
CA THR A 115 -9.64 -3.18 -22.72
C THR A 115 -11.16 -3.26 -22.68
N GLY A 116 -11.82 -2.10 -22.76
CA GLY A 116 -13.27 -1.96 -22.71
C GLY A 116 -13.80 -1.11 -23.86
N ASP A 117 -15.10 -0.87 -23.86
CA ASP A 117 -15.81 -0.02 -24.82
C ASP A 117 -15.40 -0.26 -26.30
N GLY A 118 -15.46 -1.52 -26.73
CA GLY A 118 -15.10 -1.90 -28.10
C GLY A 118 -13.64 -1.62 -28.50
N GLY A 119 -12.73 -1.44 -27.53
CA GLY A 119 -11.32 -1.10 -27.76
C GLY A 119 -10.93 0.32 -27.37
N GLN A 120 -11.90 1.17 -27.02
CA GLN A 120 -11.67 2.59 -26.74
C GLN A 120 -11.20 2.86 -25.31
N ALA A 121 -11.67 2.07 -24.34
CA ALA A 121 -11.27 2.19 -22.94
C ALA A 121 -10.08 1.29 -22.61
N TYR A 122 -9.14 1.77 -21.79
CA TYR A 122 -7.95 1.01 -21.42
C TYR A 122 -7.51 1.20 -19.97
N GLY A 123 -7.00 0.14 -19.36
CA GLY A 123 -6.25 0.18 -18.10
C GLY A 123 -7.11 0.16 -16.83
N LEU A 124 -6.47 0.45 -15.70
CA LEU A 124 -7.05 0.34 -14.35
C LEU A 124 -8.37 1.10 -14.19
N ALA A 125 -8.42 2.33 -14.72
CA ALA A 125 -9.58 3.22 -14.66
C ALA A 125 -10.33 3.32 -16.01
N GLN A 126 -10.12 2.35 -16.92
CA GLN A 126 -10.82 2.30 -18.21
C GLN A 126 -10.82 3.64 -18.99
N TRP A 127 -9.65 4.32 -19.04
CA TRP A 127 -9.53 5.63 -19.67
C TRP A 127 -9.92 5.62 -21.15
N HIS A 128 -10.76 6.58 -21.56
CA HIS A 128 -11.08 6.85 -22.96
C HIS A 128 -9.92 7.57 -23.71
N PRO A 129 -9.97 7.65 -25.05
CA PRO A 129 -8.84 8.11 -25.87
C PRO A 129 -8.28 9.51 -25.52
N ASP A 130 -9.13 10.43 -25.07
CA ASP A 130 -8.74 11.76 -24.63
C ASP A 130 -7.82 11.70 -23.40
N ARG A 131 -8.18 10.91 -22.39
CA ARG A 131 -7.36 10.74 -21.17
C ARG A 131 -6.13 9.87 -21.42
N GLN A 132 -6.19 8.93 -22.37
CA GLN A 132 -5.00 8.20 -22.85
C GLN A 132 -4.00 9.16 -23.52
N ALA A 133 -4.46 10.17 -24.24
CA ALA A 133 -3.59 11.19 -24.82
C ALA A 133 -2.94 12.08 -23.75
N GLU A 134 -3.66 12.41 -22.67
CA GLU A 134 -3.07 13.12 -21.51
C GLU A 134 -2.01 12.28 -20.81
N PHE A 135 -2.22 10.97 -20.65
CA PHE A 135 -1.18 10.05 -20.18
C PHE A 135 0.06 10.12 -21.08
N ALA A 136 -0.13 10.02 -22.40
CA ALA A 136 0.99 10.03 -23.35
C ALA A 136 1.78 11.35 -23.31
N LYS A 137 1.10 12.49 -23.13
CA LYS A 137 1.75 13.79 -22.94
C LYS A 137 2.58 13.83 -21.65
N GLN A 138 2.04 13.28 -20.56
CA GLN A 138 2.68 13.32 -19.25
C GLN A 138 3.88 12.34 -19.11
N TYR A 139 3.80 11.16 -19.74
CA TYR A 139 4.78 10.09 -19.55
C TYR A 139 5.61 9.77 -20.81
N GLY A 140 5.34 10.43 -21.93
CA GLY A 140 6.09 10.25 -23.18
C GLY A 140 5.94 8.86 -23.82
N LYS A 141 4.89 8.11 -23.46
CA LYS A 141 4.64 6.75 -23.96
C LYS A 141 3.14 6.45 -24.05
N ASP A 142 2.76 5.55 -24.95
CA ASP A 142 1.41 5.00 -25.01
C ASP A 142 1.07 4.30 -23.68
N ILE A 143 -0.14 4.51 -23.18
CA ILE A 143 -0.62 3.86 -21.95
C ILE A 143 -0.59 2.32 -22.03
N ARG A 144 -0.67 1.73 -23.22
CA ARG A 144 -0.53 0.27 -23.43
C ARG A 144 0.86 -0.25 -23.13
N LYS A 145 1.86 0.65 -23.07
CA LYS A 145 3.24 0.34 -22.68
C LYS A 145 3.52 0.67 -21.21
N SER A 146 2.50 1.05 -20.45
CA SER A 146 2.62 1.38 -19.03
C SER A 146 2.46 0.17 -18.12
N THR A 147 3.03 0.26 -16.93
CA THR A 147 2.78 -0.65 -15.81
C THR A 147 1.55 -0.23 -15.01
N GLY A 148 1.02 -1.12 -14.16
CA GLY A 148 -0.05 -0.76 -13.23
C GLY A 148 0.38 0.34 -12.25
N ALA A 149 1.63 0.31 -11.80
CA ALA A 149 2.19 1.37 -10.95
C ALA A 149 2.20 2.75 -11.64
N GLU A 150 2.56 2.82 -12.93
CA GLU A 150 2.49 4.07 -13.71
C GLU A 150 1.05 4.55 -13.90
N GLN A 151 0.10 3.63 -14.05
CA GLN A 151 -1.33 3.96 -14.12
C GLN A 151 -1.86 4.49 -12.79
N LEU A 152 -1.47 3.90 -11.65
CA LEU A 152 -1.81 4.44 -10.33
C LEU A 152 -1.19 5.83 -10.10
N GLU A 153 0.04 6.07 -10.56
CA GLU A 153 0.64 7.41 -10.53
C GLU A 153 -0.12 8.40 -11.41
N PHE A 154 -0.63 7.95 -12.57
CA PHE A 154 -1.44 8.82 -13.42
C PHE A 154 -2.75 9.21 -12.76
N ILE A 155 -3.46 8.29 -12.10
CA ILE A 155 -4.64 8.61 -11.29
C ILE A 155 -4.28 9.67 -10.24
N ASN A 156 -3.19 9.47 -9.51
CA ASN A 156 -2.72 10.44 -8.51
C ASN A 156 -2.38 11.80 -9.14
N HIS A 157 -1.73 11.81 -10.29
CA HIS A 157 -1.44 13.04 -11.05
C HIS A 157 -2.74 13.77 -11.41
N GLU A 158 -3.71 13.08 -12.00
CA GLU A 158 -4.99 13.67 -12.42
C GLU A 158 -5.76 14.28 -11.25
N LEU A 159 -5.84 13.57 -10.12
CA LEU A 159 -6.56 14.01 -8.93
C LEU A 159 -5.86 15.17 -8.18
N THR A 160 -4.55 15.35 -8.34
CA THR A 160 -3.78 16.34 -7.56
C THR A 160 -3.32 17.55 -8.36
N ARG A 161 -2.94 17.35 -9.62
CA ARG A 161 -2.26 18.37 -10.45
C ARG A 161 -2.84 18.49 -11.86
N GLY A 162 -3.41 17.40 -12.38
CA GLY A 162 -3.97 17.32 -13.74
C GLY A 162 -5.40 17.85 -13.87
N ASN A 163 -6.14 17.27 -14.81
CA ASN A 163 -7.45 17.77 -15.22
C ASN A 163 -8.59 17.38 -14.26
N GLU A 164 -8.38 16.37 -13.41
CA GLU A 164 -9.40 15.85 -12.48
C GLU A 164 -9.24 16.38 -11.03
N LYS A 165 -8.56 17.52 -10.86
CA LYS A 165 -8.38 18.18 -9.55
C LYS A 165 -9.68 18.50 -8.82
N SER A 166 -10.75 18.78 -9.57
CA SER A 166 -12.07 19.01 -8.98
C SER A 166 -12.56 17.77 -8.24
N ALA A 167 -12.48 16.60 -8.88
CA ALA A 167 -12.81 15.32 -8.27
C ALA A 167 -11.88 15.04 -7.07
N GLY A 168 -10.57 15.29 -7.22
CA GLY A 168 -9.61 15.14 -6.13
C GLY A 168 -9.89 16.04 -4.93
N THR A 169 -10.34 17.27 -5.15
CA THR A 169 -10.72 18.20 -4.08
C THR A 169 -11.94 17.69 -3.31
N LYS A 170 -12.96 17.20 -4.03
CA LYS A 170 -14.14 16.57 -3.42
C LYS A 170 -13.77 15.31 -2.65
N LEU A 171 -12.91 14.46 -3.22
CA LEU A 171 -12.44 13.24 -2.58
C LEU A 171 -11.69 13.53 -1.28
N ARG A 172 -10.89 14.59 -1.22
CA ARG A 172 -10.20 15.01 0.02
C ARG A 172 -11.14 15.42 1.15
N ALA A 173 -12.38 15.79 0.84
CA ALA A 173 -13.40 16.11 1.83
C ALA A 173 -14.16 14.86 2.33
N ALA A 174 -13.99 13.70 1.68
CA ALA A 174 -14.62 12.46 2.09
C ALA A 174 -13.99 11.93 3.39
N THR A 175 -14.84 11.51 4.32
CA THR A 175 -14.46 10.97 5.64
C THR A 175 -14.87 9.52 5.84
N SER A 176 -15.50 8.90 4.83
CA SER A 176 -15.90 7.49 4.84
C SER A 176 -15.56 6.84 3.49
N SER A 177 -15.28 5.52 3.51
CA SER A 177 -14.96 4.78 2.28
C SER A 177 -16.14 4.75 1.30
N TYR A 178 -17.38 4.72 1.84
CA TYR A 178 -18.59 4.80 1.04
C TYR A 178 -18.69 6.12 0.27
N ASP A 179 -18.50 7.25 0.96
CA ASP A 179 -18.57 8.58 0.34
C ASP A 179 -17.42 8.79 -0.64
N ALA A 180 -16.21 8.34 -0.28
CA ALA A 180 -15.04 8.40 -1.15
C ALA A 180 -15.28 7.65 -2.47
N ALA A 181 -15.77 6.41 -2.40
CA ALA A 181 -16.08 5.64 -3.61
C ALA A 181 -17.21 6.26 -4.43
N SER A 182 -18.24 6.79 -3.77
CA SER A 182 -19.34 7.50 -4.42
C SER A 182 -18.86 8.75 -5.16
N ILE A 183 -17.93 9.50 -4.56
CA ILE A 183 -17.31 10.69 -5.16
C ILE A 183 -16.45 10.31 -6.35
N VAL A 184 -15.55 9.33 -6.22
CA VAL A 184 -14.72 8.87 -7.34
C VAL A 184 -15.60 8.41 -8.51
N SER A 185 -16.65 7.64 -8.22
CA SER A 185 -17.59 7.17 -9.25
C SER A 185 -18.26 8.32 -9.99
N ARG A 186 -18.82 9.30 -9.27
CA ARG A 186 -19.58 10.40 -9.88
C ARG A 186 -18.70 11.47 -10.53
N GLU A 187 -17.53 11.71 -9.98
CA GLU A 187 -16.73 12.89 -10.32
C GLU A 187 -15.53 12.55 -11.19
N TYR A 188 -14.91 11.39 -10.99
CA TYR A 188 -13.71 10.97 -11.73
C TYR A 188 -14.06 10.00 -12.87
N GLU A 189 -14.83 8.95 -12.60
CA GLU A 189 -15.19 7.93 -13.63
C GLU A 189 -16.38 8.37 -14.50
N ARG A 190 -17.40 8.98 -13.89
CA ARG A 190 -18.62 9.50 -14.57
C ARG A 190 -19.33 8.45 -15.45
N PRO A 191 -19.73 7.28 -14.89
CA PRO A 191 -20.44 6.26 -15.65
C PRO A 191 -21.85 6.71 -16.02
N ALA A 192 -22.45 6.05 -17.03
CA ALA A 192 -23.81 6.36 -17.48
C ALA A 192 -24.86 6.21 -16.35
N ASP A 193 -24.76 5.16 -15.53
CA ASP A 193 -25.57 4.98 -14.32
C ASP A 193 -24.88 5.61 -13.09
N ALA A 194 -24.78 6.95 -13.08
CA ALA A 194 -24.03 7.67 -12.04
C ALA A 194 -24.56 7.42 -10.61
N ALA A 195 -25.87 7.17 -10.45
CA ALA A 195 -26.44 6.96 -9.12
C ALA A 195 -26.29 5.51 -8.65
N GLY A 196 -26.59 4.54 -9.52
CA GLY A 196 -26.46 3.13 -9.19
C GLY A 196 -25.01 2.72 -8.97
N GLU A 197 -24.10 3.17 -9.85
CA GLU A 197 -22.66 2.86 -9.71
C GLU A 197 -22.06 3.47 -8.45
N ALA A 198 -22.39 4.72 -8.12
CA ALA A 198 -21.93 5.33 -6.88
C ALA A 198 -22.38 4.54 -5.64
N SER A 199 -23.64 4.07 -5.63
CA SER A 199 -24.16 3.27 -4.53
C SER A 199 -23.50 1.89 -4.44
N ARG A 200 -23.34 1.18 -5.57
CA ARG A 200 -22.69 -0.14 -5.61
C ARG A 200 -21.23 -0.06 -5.15
N ARG A 201 -20.48 0.92 -5.68
CA ARG A 201 -19.05 1.11 -5.35
C ARG A 201 -18.86 1.63 -3.93
N GLY A 202 -19.77 2.49 -3.46
CA GLY A 202 -19.87 2.90 -2.06
C GLY A 202 -20.00 1.70 -1.12
N ALA A 203 -20.94 0.80 -1.40
CA ALA A 203 -21.15 -0.40 -0.61
C ALA A 203 -19.94 -1.34 -0.64
N SER A 204 -19.30 -1.52 -1.81
CA SER A 204 -18.07 -2.32 -1.92
C SER A 204 -16.95 -1.77 -1.03
N ALA A 205 -16.68 -0.46 -1.12
CA ALA A 205 -15.64 0.19 -0.32
C ALA A 205 -15.91 0.08 1.19
N ALA A 206 -17.16 0.22 1.63
CA ALA A 206 -17.54 0.02 3.03
C ALA A 206 -17.24 -1.41 3.51
N GLY A 207 -17.40 -2.41 2.63
CA GLY A 207 -17.07 -3.81 2.91
C GLY A 207 -15.59 -4.09 3.13
N TYR A 208 -14.68 -3.26 2.59
CA TYR A 208 -13.24 -3.41 2.83
C TYR A 208 -12.86 -3.17 4.29
N THR A 209 -13.54 -2.23 4.95
CA THR A 209 -13.34 -1.92 6.37
C THR A 209 -14.00 -2.94 7.30
N ASP A 210 -14.98 -3.71 6.83
CA ASP A 210 -15.55 -4.82 7.62
C ASP A 210 -14.67 -6.08 7.53
N ASN A 211 -14.08 -6.33 6.35
CA ASN A 211 -13.04 -7.35 6.14
C ASN A 211 -11.66 -6.94 6.71
N ARG A 212 -11.62 -6.45 7.95
CA ARG A 212 -10.41 -6.29 8.79
C ARG A 212 -9.79 -7.66 9.14
N VAL A 213 -9.58 -8.51 8.14
CA VAL A 213 -8.58 -9.55 8.18
C VAL A 213 -7.28 -8.82 8.44
N TYR A 214 -6.78 -8.94 9.67
CA TYR A 214 -5.52 -8.38 10.11
C TYR A 214 -4.43 -8.77 9.12
N HIS A 215 -4.13 -7.91 8.16
CA HIS A 215 -2.98 -8.04 7.28
C HIS A 215 -1.76 -7.55 8.06
N ILE A 216 -1.30 -8.39 8.98
CA ILE A 216 0.07 -8.31 9.46
C ILE A 216 0.91 -8.80 8.29
N SER A 217 1.60 -7.89 7.61
CA SER A 217 2.51 -8.21 6.51
C SER A 217 3.44 -9.35 6.92
N GLY A 218 3.37 -10.48 6.20
CA GLY A 218 4.19 -11.68 6.44
C GLY A 218 3.61 -12.74 7.39
N ALA A 219 2.43 -12.54 7.98
CA ALA A 219 1.79 -13.57 8.81
C ALA A 219 0.88 -14.47 7.96
N ASP A 220 1.16 -15.77 7.94
CA ASP A 220 0.28 -16.80 7.40
C ASP A 220 -1.03 -16.83 8.21
N THR A 221 -2.12 -16.40 7.59
CA THR A 221 -3.43 -16.23 8.23
C THR A 221 -3.99 -17.54 8.79
N GLU A 222 -3.62 -18.67 8.21
CA GLU A 222 -4.04 -19.98 8.72
C GLU A 222 -3.26 -20.35 9.99
N LYS A 223 -1.97 -19.98 10.07
CA LYS A 223 -1.20 -20.11 11.32
C LYS A 223 -1.72 -19.21 12.42
N VAL A 224 -2.16 -17.99 12.10
CA VAL A 224 -2.75 -17.08 13.10
C VAL A 224 -4.04 -17.69 13.67
N LYS A 225 -4.92 -18.24 12.81
CA LYS A 225 -6.13 -18.94 13.26
C LYS A 225 -5.80 -20.18 14.10
N GLN A 226 -4.79 -20.94 13.70
CA GLN A 226 -4.36 -22.12 14.43
C GLN A 226 -3.86 -21.75 15.84
N VAL A 227 -2.96 -20.77 15.95
CA VAL A 227 -2.44 -20.30 17.24
C VAL A 227 -3.56 -19.77 18.13
N LEU A 228 -4.53 -19.05 17.56
CA LEU A 228 -5.68 -18.55 18.31
C LEU A 228 -6.53 -19.68 18.88
N ASN A 229 -6.81 -20.71 18.07
CA ASN A 229 -7.56 -21.89 18.51
C ASN A 229 -6.81 -22.68 19.59
N GLU A 230 -5.49 -22.83 19.46
CA GLU A 230 -4.64 -23.49 20.46
C GLU A 230 -4.64 -22.73 21.79
N GLN A 231 -4.51 -21.39 21.76
CA GLN A 231 -4.55 -20.56 22.97
C GLN A 231 -5.92 -20.59 23.66
N MET A 232 -7.01 -20.57 22.88
CA MET A 232 -8.36 -20.72 23.43
C MET A 232 -8.57 -22.09 24.07
N GLY A 233 -8.04 -23.15 23.45
CA GLY A 233 -8.05 -24.51 24.02
C GLY A 233 -7.31 -24.56 25.36
N GLN A 234 -6.10 -24.00 25.42
CA GLN A 234 -5.29 -23.96 26.64
C GLN A 234 -5.97 -23.14 27.76
N MET A 235 -6.55 -21.98 27.45
CA MET A 235 -7.33 -21.22 28.44
C MET A 235 -8.52 -22.00 28.96
N THR A 236 -9.21 -22.75 28.09
CA THR A 236 -10.37 -23.56 28.48
C THR A 236 -9.94 -24.69 29.40
N GLU A 237 -8.84 -25.38 29.09
CA GLU A 237 -8.28 -26.43 29.93
C GLU A 237 -7.78 -25.89 31.28
N GLN A 238 -7.08 -24.76 31.29
CA GLN A 238 -6.59 -24.13 32.51
C GLN A 238 -7.75 -23.68 33.41
N THR A 239 -8.78 -23.06 32.82
CA THR A 239 -10.01 -22.70 33.54
C THR A 239 -10.67 -23.94 34.15
N MET A 240 -10.75 -25.05 33.40
CA MET A 240 -11.30 -26.31 33.92
C MET A 240 -10.43 -26.95 35.02
N GLN A 241 -9.11 -26.79 34.99
CA GLN A 241 -8.19 -27.22 36.04
C GLN A 241 -8.35 -26.40 37.31
N ASP A 242 -8.52 -25.09 37.18
CA ASP A 242 -8.75 -24.16 38.29
C ASP A 242 -10.09 -24.44 38.99
N PHE A 243 -11.15 -24.78 38.24
CA PHE A 243 -12.42 -25.23 38.82
C PHE A 243 -12.38 -26.63 39.44
N LYS A 244 -11.44 -27.49 39.01
CA LYS A 244 -11.24 -28.84 39.57
C LYS A 244 -10.32 -28.87 40.78
N SER A 245 -9.63 -27.78 41.08
CA SER A 245 -8.76 -27.66 42.25
C SER A 245 -9.54 -26.96 43.37
N PRO A 246 -10.32 -27.69 44.21
CA PRO A 246 -10.83 -27.09 45.44
C PRO A 246 -9.62 -26.74 46.31
N GLU A 247 -9.59 -25.50 46.80
CA GLU A 247 -8.62 -25.05 47.81
C GLU A 247 -8.56 -26.09 48.94
N LEU A 248 -7.35 -26.62 49.19
CA LEU A 248 -6.99 -27.36 50.39
C LEU A 248 -6.05 -26.50 51.24
#